data_AF-A0A6A6PCG6-F1
#
_entry.id   AF-A0A6A6PCG6-F1
#
_cell.length_a   1.000
_cell.length_b   1.000
_cell.length_c   1.000
_cell.angle_alpha   90.00
_cell.angle_beta   90.00
_cell.angle_gamma   90.00
#
_symmetry.space_group_name_H-M   'P 1'
#
loop_
_entity.id
_entity.type
_entity.pdbx_description
1 polymer ?
#
loop_
_entity_poly.entity_id
_entity_poly.type
_entity_poly.pdbx_seq_one_letter_code
_entity_poly.pdbx_strand_id
1 'polypeptide(L)'
;MAATDIFVTQFHIRYFDLEKRERPPRGAGNGDGGGGGDAIPTSRDGNAGAHYFPGIQLRREMGVLLGGSESSDETAVVERRVSLLLASSLREMPARWSVTTLMPPSKQQRREYEPFYEHDVLPVGRDGDELGNLFGVGVFIKAIDRTLKDCFASWNGVLRGLDEELMSTVTAILDPVKRHALMFDDGTFSRSELYFVVLQLLLVFADHVEQTVEDVRDARRQCMWLLQRRFPRPEEAQIRALIRIEERWRRLLDEQEERAESLAQRLHRKRQEIESLRHGVRFSSFE
;
A
#
# COMPACT_ATOMS: atom_id res chain seq x y z
N MET A 1 3.97 41.69 5.31
CA MET A 1 3.47 40.35 4.91
C MET A 1 3.08 39.61 6.19
N ALA A 2 1.79 39.47 6.46
CA ALA A 2 1.34 38.65 7.58
C ALA A 2 1.50 37.18 7.17
N ALA A 3 2.27 36.41 7.93
CA ALA A 3 2.36 34.97 7.72
C ALA A 3 0.94 34.38 7.84
N THR A 4 0.48 33.73 6.77
CA THR A 4 -0.79 33.00 6.78
C THR A 4 -0.59 31.81 7.70
N ASP A 5 -1.15 31.87 8.90
CA ASP A 5 -1.13 30.76 9.84
C ASP A 5 -2.04 29.67 9.27
N ILE A 6 -1.45 28.69 8.58
CA ILE A 6 -2.15 27.52 8.02
C ILE A 6 -1.83 26.31 8.91
N PHE A 7 -2.87 25.62 9.35
CA PHE A 7 -2.77 24.31 9.98
C PHE A 7 -2.54 23.28 8.88
N VAL A 8 -1.49 22.46 8.97
CA VAL A 8 -1.26 21.35 8.05
C VAL A 8 -0.78 20.14 8.84
N THR A 9 -1.44 18.99 8.66
CA THR A 9 -0.92 17.68 9.08
C THR A 9 -1.01 16.71 7.92
N GLN A 10 -0.04 15.82 7.83
CA GLN A 10 0.11 14.86 6.75
C GLN A 10 0.26 13.46 7.32
N PHE A 11 -0.28 12.49 6.60
CA PHE A 11 -0.15 11.08 6.91
C PHE A 11 0.16 10.31 5.64
N HIS A 12 1.19 9.48 5.68
CA HIS A 12 1.67 8.74 4.53
C HIS A 12 1.58 7.26 4.83
N ILE A 13 1.10 6.47 3.88
CA ILE A 13 1.10 5.01 3.95
C ILE A 13 1.81 4.47 2.72
N ARG A 14 2.60 3.43 2.94
CA ARG A 14 3.14 2.58 1.88
C ARG A 14 2.54 1.19 2.02
N TYR A 15 2.08 0.63 0.92
CA TYR A 15 1.48 -0.70 0.90
C TYR A 15 1.78 -1.41 -0.41
N PHE A 16 1.54 -2.72 -0.44
CA PHE A 16 1.84 -3.55 -1.60
C PHE A 16 0.55 -4.17 -2.12
N ASP A 17 0.41 -4.23 -3.44
CA ASP A 17 -0.73 -4.84 -4.12
C ASP A 17 -0.25 -5.77 -5.24
N LEU A 18 -1.12 -6.70 -5.64
CA LEU A 18 -0.91 -7.57 -6.80
C LEU A 18 -1.51 -6.95 -8.05
N GLU A 19 -0.69 -6.78 -9.08
CA GLU A 19 -1.17 -6.40 -10.41
C GLU A 19 -0.91 -7.52 -11.41
N LYS A 20 -2.00 -8.05 -12.00
CA LYS A 20 -1.90 -8.86 -13.21
C LYS A 20 -1.53 -7.96 -14.39
N ARG A 21 -0.45 -8.30 -15.08
CA ARG A 21 -0.06 -7.68 -16.35
C ARG A 21 -0.34 -8.65 -17.49
N GLU A 22 -1.03 -8.15 -18.51
CA GLU A 22 -1.08 -8.82 -19.79
C GLU A 22 0.34 -8.79 -20.40
N ARG A 23 0.87 -9.96 -20.76
CA ARG A 23 2.12 -9.99 -21.53
C ARG A 23 1.91 -9.25 -22.85
N PRO A 24 2.83 -8.36 -23.26
CA PRO A 24 2.78 -7.82 -24.61
C PRO A 24 2.83 -8.99 -25.61
N PRO A 25 2.02 -8.97 -26.68
CA PRO A 25 1.98 -10.05 -27.65
C PRO A 25 3.39 -10.28 -28.20
N ARG A 26 3.92 -11.50 -28.04
CA ARG A 26 5.20 -11.91 -28.63
C ARG A 26 5.03 -11.94 -30.15
N GLY A 27 5.49 -10.90 -30.83
CA GLY A 27 5.73 -10.96 -32.28
C GLY A 27 5.56 -9.66 -33.05
N ALA A 28 6.66 -8.92 -33.22
CA ALA A 28 7.03 -8.36 -34.51
C ALA A 28 8.57 -8.31 -34.54
N GLY A 29 9.18 -9.16 -35.37
CA GLY A 29 10.62 -9.34 -35.43
C GLY A 29 11.38 -8.16 -36.03
N ASN A 30 12.68 -8.15 -35.77
CA ASN A 30 13.80 -7.74 -36.64
C ASN A 30 15.05 -8.09 -35.82
N GLY A 31 15.90 -9.03 -36.23
CA GLY A 31 16.75 -8.93 -37.40
C GLY A 31 18.18 -8.76 -36.89
N ASP A 32 19.04 -9.73 -37.20
CA ASP A 32 20.46 -9.77 -36.85
C ASP A 32 21.19 -8.42 -37.06
N GLY A 33 22.10 -8.10 -36.14
CA GLY A 33 23.08 -7.03 -36.33
C GLY A 33 23.81 -6.68 -35.03
N GLY A 34 25.01 -7.25 -34.84
CA GLY A 34 25.86 -6.98 -33.68
C GLY A 34 26.60 -5.64 -33.71
N GLY A 35 27.29 -5.33 -32.60
CA GLY A 35 28.27 -4.25 -32.50
C GLY A 35 28.13 -3.47 -31.20
N GLY A 36 29.19 -3.46 -30.38
CA GLY A 36 29.19 -2.93 -29.01
C GLY A 36 29.21 -1.40 -28.91
N GLY A 37 29.09 -0.93 -27.66
CA GLY A 37 29.31 0.46 -27.30
C GLY A 37 28.46 0.90 -26.12
N ASP A 38 29.10 1.07 -24.96
CA ASP A 38 28.57 1.81 -23.82
C ASP A 38 28.07 3.19 -24.28
N ALA A 39 26.77 3.43 -24.16
CA ALA A 39 26.21 4.78 -24.23
C ALA A 39 24.90 4.85 -23.44
N ILE A 40 24.94 5.69 -22.41
CA ILE A 40 23.79 6.20 -21.66
C ILE A 40 22.76 6.76 -22.67
N PRO A 41 21.49 6.33 -22.67
CA PRO A 41 20.51 6.92 -23.58
C PRO A 41 20.00 8.24 -23.00
N THR A 42 20.57 9.33 -23.49
CA THR A 42 19.89 10.63 -23.54
C THR A 42 18.73 10.54 -24.53
N SER A 43 17.61 11.13 -24.15
CA SER A 43 16.36 11.13 -24.91
C SER A 43 16.54 11.79 -26.28
N ARG A 44 16.02 11.16 -27.34
CA ARG A 44 15.20 11.84 -28.35
C ARG A 44 14.56 10.85 -29.33
N ASP A 45 13.23 10.96 -29.38
CA ASP A 45 12.32 10.71 -30.50
C ASP A 45 12.07 9.27 -30.97
N GLY A 46 10.82 8.81 -30.78
CA GLY A 46 10.36 7.56 -31.37
C GLY A 46 9.03 6.97 -30.89
N ASN A 47 7.98 7.78 -30.71
CA ASN A 47 6.57 7.37 -30.90
C ASN A 47 5.97 6.21 -30.05
N ALA A 48 5.35 6.55 -28.91
CA ALA A 48 4.05 6.00 -28.47
C ALA A 48 3.53 6.80 -27.25
N GLY A 49 2.62 7.75 -27.48
CA GLY A 49 1.66 8.24 -26.48
C GLY A 49 2.13 8.47 -25.05
N ALA A 50 3.24 9.18 -24.83
CA ALA A 50 3.57 9.67 -23.50
C ALA A 50 2.62 10.83 -23.16
N HIS A 51 1.44 10.50 -22.62
CA HIS A 51 0.58 11.47 -22.00
C HIS A 51 1.33 12.10 -20.82
N TYR A 52 1.90 13.28 -21.06
CA TYR A 52 2.42 14.15 -20.02
C TYR A 52 1.24 14.56 -19.15
N PHE A 53 1.06 13.90 -18.01
CA PHE A 53 0.14 14.36 -16.97
C PHE A 53 0.88 15.41 -16.13
N PRO A 54 0.45 16.68 -16.13
CA PRO A 54 0.93 17.63 -15.12
C PRO A 54 0.42 17.15 -13.75
N GLY A 55 1.33 16.63 -12.93
CA GLY A 55 1.02 16.08 -11.61
C GLY A 55 2.27 15.67 -10.85
N ILE A 56 2.12 15.46 -9.53
CA ILE A 56 3.19 14.91 -8.70
C ILE A 56 3.33 13.43 -9.05
N GLN A 57 4.41 13.08 -9.76
CA GLN A 57 4.71 11.69 -10.09
C GLN A 57 5.31 11.01 -8.85
N LEU A 58 4.50 10.20 -8.17
CA LEU A 58 4.99 9.34 -7.10
C LEU A 58 5.90 8.27 -7.70
N ARG A 59 7.22 8.37 -7.43
CA ARG A 59 8.21 7.37 -7.84
C ARG A 59 7.85 6.03 -7.20
N ARG A 60 7.75 4.98 -8.02
CA ARG A 60 7.35 3.63 -7.62
C ARG A 60 8.56 2.72 -7.66
N GLU A 61 8.68 1.87 -6.65
CA GLU A 61 9.49 0.65 -6.78
C GLU A 61 8.54 -0.47 -7.23
N MET A 62 8.90 -1.14 -8.32
CA MET A 62 8.13 -2.26 -8.87
C MET A 62 9.05 -3.46 -9.01
N GLY A 63 8.61 -4.59 -8.48
CA GLY A 63 9.26 -5.88 -8.66
C GLY A 63 8.32 -6.82 -9.39
N VAL A 64 8.81 -7.47 -10.44
CA VAL A 64 8.08 -8.61 -11.02
C VAL A 64 8.33 -9.79 -10.07
N LEU A 65 7.24 -10.38 -9.56
CA LEU A 65 7.32 -11.40 -8.52
C LEU A 65 7.79 -12.74 -9.10
N LEU A 66 7.36 -13.06 -10.32
CA LEU A 66 7.88 -14.04 -11.30
C LEU A 66 6.80 -14.31 -12.35
N GLY A 67 7.21 -14.60 -13.60
CA GLY A 67 6.31 -15.06 -14.66
C GLY A 67 6.25 -16.57 -14.70
N GLY A 68 5.13 -17.16 -14.27
CA GLY A 68 4.87 -18.58 -14.44
C GLY A 68 5.07 -18.98 -15.91
N SER A 69 5.69 -20.14 -16.14
CA SER A 69 6.13 -20.57 -17.47
C SER A 69 4.98 -20.87 -18.44
N GLU A 70 3.71 -20.82 -18.03
CA GLU A 70 2.59 -21.27 -18.87
C GLU A 70 1.31 -20.39 -18.84
N SER A 71 1.17 -19.42 -17.93
CA SER A 71 0.03 -18.48 -17.95
C SER A 71 0.40 -17.18 -18.71
N SER A 72 -0.56 -16.63 -19.45
CA SER A 72 -0.40 -15.38 -20.23
C SER A 72 -0.21 -14.13 -19.37
N ASP A 73 -0.45 -14.25 -18.06
CA ASP A 73 -0.56 -13.13 -17.13
C ASP A 73 0.60 -13.18 -16.13
N GLU A 74 1.41 -12.13 -16.10
CA GLU A 74 2.46 -11.98 -15.10
C GLU A 74 1.90 -11.28 -13.86
N THR A 75 2.00 -11.94 -12.70
CA THR A 75 1.65 -11.36 -11.41
C THR A 75 2.83 -10.54 -10.89
N ALA A 76 2.64 -9.23 -10.75
CA ALA A 76 3.64 -8.32 -10.21
C ALA A 76 3.22 -7.81 -8.83
N VAL A 77 4.20 -7.68 -7.91
CA VAL A 77 4.01 -6.93 -6.66
C VAL A 77 4.39 -5.49 -6.89
N VAL A 78 3.44 -4.60 -6.62
CA VAL A 78 3.59 -3.17 -6.86
C VAL A 78 3.50 -2.44 -5.53
N GLU A 79 4.52 -1.64 -5.23
CA GLU A 79 4.47 -0.68 -4.13
C GLU A 79 3.50 0.47 -4.50
N ARG A 80 2.61 0.79 -3.57
CA ARG A 80 1.67 1.90 -3.65
C ARG A 80 1.85 2.83 -2.45
N ARG A 81 1.68 4.13 -2.70
CA ARG A 81 1.83 5.17 -1.70
C ARG A 81 0.58 6.03 -1.64
N VAL A 82 -0.02 6.15 -0.47
CA VAL A 82 -1.13 7.08 -0.22
C VAL A 82 -0.62 8.20 0.68
N SER A 83 -1.00 9.43 0.38
CA SER A 83 -0.76 10.57 1.26
C SER A 83 -2.08 11.28 1.54
N LEU A 84 -2.40 11.45 2.81
CA LEU A 84 -3.55 12.21 3.29
C LEU A 84 -3.04 13.51 3.90
N LEU A 85 -3.65 14.63 3.51
CA LEU A 85 -3.32 15.96 4.01
C LEU A 85 -4.57 16.58 4.62
N LEU A 86 -4.47 17.05 5.85
CA LEU A 86 -5.49 17.89 6.48
C LEU A 86 -4.93 19.31 6.60
N ALA A 87 -5.58 20.24 5.93
CA ALA A 87 -5.26 21.66 5.97
C ALA A 87 -6.42 22.47 6.55
N SER A 88 -6.12 23.54 7.28
CA SER A 88 -7.13 24.48 7.77
C SER A 88 -6.59 25.90 7.93
N SER A 89 -7.44 26.88 7.65
CA SER A 89 -7.13 28.29 7.89
C SER A 89 -7.29 28.60 9.38
N LEU A 90 -6.22 29.06 10.04
CA LEU A 90 -6.26 29.38 11.49
C LEU A 90 -7.03 30.67 11.78
N ARG A 91 -7.23 31.55 10.78
CA ARG A 91 -7.75 32.92 10.96
C ARG A 91 -9.20 33.12 10.53
N GLU A 92 -9.76 32.22 9.71
CA GLU A 92 -11.15 32.34 9.25
C GLU A 92 -12.12 31.66 10.22
N MET A 93 -13.18 32.37 10.60
CA MET A 93 -14.34 31.84 11.30
C MET A 93 -15.55 31.97 10.35
N PRO A 94 -16.25 30.87 10.01
CA PRO A 94 -16.01 29.50 10.46
C PRO A 94 -14.72 28.90 9.87
N ALA A 95 -14.11 27.97 10.63
CA ALA A 95 -12.89 27.30 10.21
C ALA A 95 -13.14 26.49 8.93
N ARG A 96 -12.37 26.78 7.88
CA ARG A 96 -12.41 26.01 6.63
C ARG A 96 -11.37 24.91 6.68
N TRP A 97 -11.82 23.69 6.48
CA TRP A 97 -10.99 22.50 6.43
C TRP A 97 -10.91 21.98 4.99
N SER A 98 -9.74 21.49 4.61
CA SER A 98 -9.51 20.75 3.38
C SER A 98 -8.85 19.43 3.74
N VAL A 99 -9.45 18.32 3.34
CA VAL A 99 -8.82 17.00 3.40
C VAL A 99 -8.53 16.55 1.99
N THR A 100 -7.24 16.39 1.68
CA THR A 100 -6.77 16.03 0.35
C THR A 100 -6.15 14.65 0.40
N THR A 101 -6.62 13.76 -0.46
CA THR A 101 -6.12 12.39 -0.59
C THR A 101 -5.37 12.26 -1.91
N LEU A 102 -4.08 11.93 -1.83
CA LEU A 102 -3.24 11.62 -2.98
C LEU A 102 -3.04 10.11 -3.03
N MET A 103 -3.64 9.47 -4.04
CA MET A 103 -3.58 8.02 -4.26
C MET A 103 -3.13 7.71 -5.69
N PRO A 104 -2.46 6.56 -5.91
CA PRO A 104 -2.17 6.11 -7.26
C PRO A 104 -3.50 5.78 -7.98
N PRO A 105 -3.59 6.04 -9.29
CA PRO A 105 -4.79 5.71 -10.06
C PRO A 105 -5.01 4.19 -10.03
N SER A 106 -6.16 3.76 -9.52
CA SER A 106 -6.56 2.35 -9.60
C SER A 106 -7.02 2.00 -11.02
N LYS A 107 -7.00 0.70 -11.39
CA LYS A 107 -7.49 0.25 -12.70
C LYS A 107 -8.99 0.59 -12.92
N GLN A 108 -9.77 0.72 -11.84
CA GLN A 108 -11.17 1.17 -11.88
C GLN A 108 -11.28 2.68 -12.16
N GLN A 109 -10.44 3.51 -11.56
CA GLN A 109 -10.42 4.97 -11.80
C GLN A 109 -9.98 5.37 -13.22
N ARG A 110 -9.33 4.47 -13.98
CA ARG A 110 -8.93 4.78 -15.36
C ARG A 110 -10.10 4.80 -16.35
N ARG A 111 -11.25 4.22 -16.02
CA ARG A 111 -12.43 4.18 -16.92
C ARG A 111 -13.44 5.30 -16.65
N GLU A 112 -13.45 5.86 -15.45
CA GLU A 112 -14.32 6.95 -15.06
C GLU A 112 -13.45 8.03 -14.42
N TYR A 113 -13.07 9.02 -15.22
CA TYR A 113 -12.50 10.27 -14.73
C TYR A 113 -13.64 11.10 -14.12
N GLU A 114 -14.33 10.56 -13.12
CA GLU A 114 -15.11 11.41 -12.23
C GLU A 114 -14.14 12.03 -11.23
N PRO A 115 -14.04 13.37 -11.18
CA PRO A 115 -13.31 14.03 -10.14
C PRO A 115 -13.82 13.49 -8.79
N PHE A 116 -12.92 12.97 -7.97
CA PHE A 116 -13.16 12.51 -6.59
C PHE A 116 -13.66 13.62 -5.64
N TYR A 117 -14.14 14.74 -6.21
CA TYR A 117 -14.58 15.95 -5.53
C TYR A 117 -16.08 15.93 -5.18
N GLU A 118 -16.93 15.05 -5.73
CA GLU A 118 -18.39 15.24 -5.59
C GLU A 118 -19.22 14.12 -4.93
N HIS A 119 -18.74 12.88 -4.75
CA HIS A 119 -19.65 11.80 -4.31
C HIS A 119 -19.34 11.07 -3.01
N ASP A 120 -18.28 11.45 -2.31
CA ASP A 120 -18.05 10.98 -0.94
C ASP A 120 -17.94 12.19 -0.01
N VAL A 121 -18.88 13.14 -0.16
CA VAL A 121 -19.28 14.01 0.94
C VAL A 121 -19.65 13.05 2.07
N LEU A 122 -18.68 12.73 2.93
CA LEU A 122 -18.90 11.95 4.14
C LEU A 122 -20.19 12.49 4.72
N PRO A 123 -21.24 11.65 4.84
CA PRO A 123 -22.57 12.16 5.15
C PRO A 123 -22.40 13.07 6.34
N VAL A 124 -22.72 14.35 6.15
CA VAL A 124 -22.86 15.33 7.22
C VAL A 124 -24.12 14.88 7.99
N GLY A 125 -24.04 13.72 8.61
CA GLY A 125 -25.02 13.20 9.53
C GLY A 125 -24.83 13.85 10.91
N ARG A 126 -25.44 13.26 11.94
CA ARG A 126 -25.33 13.69 13.35
C ARG A 126 -23.92 14.11 13.79
N ASP A 127 -22.88 13.46 13.25
CA ASP A 127 -21.48 13.74 13.54
C ASP A 127 -21.02 15.18 13.23
N GLY A 128 -21.64 15.86 12.26
CA GLY A 128 -21.33 17.24 11.88
C GLY A 128 -21.64 18.23 13.00
N ASP A 129 -22.85 18.14 13.55
CA ASP A 129 -23.31 18.96 14.68
C ASP A 129 -22.51 18.68 15.96
N GLU A 130 -22.07 17.44 16.10
CA GLU A 130 -21.38 16.94 17.29
C GLU A 130 -19.91 17.34 17.39
N LEU A 131 -19.22 17.49 16.25
CA LEU A 131 -17.82 17.90 16.18
C LEU A 131 -17.65 19.41 15.93
N GLY A 132 -18.70 20.08 15.43
CA GLY A 132 -18.70 21.51 15.13
C GLY A 132 -17.47 21.94 14.33
N ASN A 133 -16.70 22.87 14.88
CA ASN A 133 -15.49 23.39 14.24
C ASN A 133 -14.36 22.38 14.05
N LEU A 134 -14.44 21.17 14.62
CA LEU A 134 -13.46 20.09 14.46
C LEU A 134 -13.90 19.02 13.46
N PHE A 135 -14.99 19.25 12.72
CA PHE A 135 -15.51 18.29 11.75
C PHE A 135 -14.44 17.81 10.75
N GLY A 136 -13.59 18.71 10.24
CA GLY A 136 -12.51 18.35 9.30
C GLY A 136 -11.50 17.35 9.86
N VAL A 137 -11.24 17.39 11.17
CA VAL A 137 -10.39 16.39 11.84
C VAL A 137 -11.08 15.03 11.87
N GLY A 138 -12.38 15.00 12.17
CA GLY A 138 -13.18 13.78 12.14
C GLY A 138 -13.20 13.13 10.75
N VAL A 139 -13.33 13.96 9.70
CA VAL A 139 -13.22 13.54 8.29
C VAL A 139 -11.85 12.95 7.99
N PHE A 140 -10.78 13.59 8.44
CA PHE A 140 -9.42 13.12 8.24
C PHE A 140 -9.16 11.75 8.91
N ILE A 141 -9.59 11.57 10.16
CA ILE A 141 -9.48 10.28 10.87
C ILE A 141 -10.23 9.18 10.12
N LYS A 142 -11.42 9.48 9.60
CA LYS A 142 -12.20 8.51 8.82
C LYS A 142 -11.54 8.19 7.47
N ALA A 143 -10.89 9.16 6.84
CA ALA A 143 -10.11 8.93 5.62
C ALA A 143 -8.90 8.03 5.89
N ILE A 144 -8.21 8.23 7.02
CA ILE A 144 -7.14 7.36 7.49
C ILE A 144 -7.65 5.93 7.68
N ASP A 145 -8.74 5.74 8.43
CA ASP A 145 -9.34 4.42 8.67
C ASP A 145 -9.65 3.67 7.38
N ARG A 146 -10.33 4.32 6.43
CA ARG A 146 -10.66 3.72 5.13
C ARG A 146 -9.41 3.33 4.36
N THR A 147 -8.43 4.22 4.29
CA THR A 147 -7.17 3.96 3.58
C THR A 147 -6.42 2.77 4.18
N LEU A 148 -6.42 2.67 5.52
CA LEU A 148 -5.80 1.55 6.22
C LEU A 148 -6.55 0.24 5.97
N LYS A 149 -7.89 0.24 5.99
CA LYS A 149 -8.70 -0.93 5.62
C LYS A 149 -8.34 -1.45 4.24
N ASP A 150 -8.22 -0.56 3.26
CA ASP A 150 -7.85 -0.93 1.88
C ASP A 150 -6.40 -1.44 1.79
N CYS A 151 -5.49 -0.83 2.54
CA CYS A 151 -4.10 -1.27 2.67
C CYS A 151 -4.01 -2.69 3.23
N PHE A 152 -4.63 -2.95 4.39
CA PHE A 152 -4.66 -4.27 5.01
C PHE A 152 -5.34 -5.31 4.12
N ALA A 153 -6.41 -4.95 3.41
CA ALA A 153 -7.04 -5.83 2.42
C ALA A 153 -6.09 -6.19 1.28
N SER A 154 -5.32 -5.21 0.79
CA SER A 154 -4.33 -5.40 -0.28
C SER A 154 -3.20 -6.33 0.15
N TRP A 155 -2.61 -6.13 1.33
CA TRP A 155 -1.58 -7.05 1.86
C TRP A 155 -2.10 -8.47 2.05
N ASN A 156 -3.34 -8.62 2.52
CA ASN A 156 -4.00 -9.92 2.59
C ASN A 156 -4.20 -10.56 1.21
N GLY A 157 -4.49 -9.75 0.20
CA GLY A 157 -4.56 -10.18 -1.20
C GLY A 157 -3.20 -10.66 -1.71
N VAL A 158 -2.12 -9.94 -1.41
CA VAL A 158 -0.76 -10.36 -1.78
C VAL A 158 -0.41 -11.69 -1.13
N LEU A 159 -0.69 -11.86 0.17
CA LEU A 159 -0.43 -13.13 0.85
C LEU A 159 -1.21 -14.29 0.23
N ARG A 160 -2.47 -14.06 -0.14
CA ARG A 160 -3.26 -15.09 -0.83
C ARG A 160 -2.68 -15.44 -2.20
N GLY A 161 -2.22 -14.45 -2.98
CA GLY A 161 -1.55 -14.74 -4.25
C GLY A 161 -0.22 -15.47 -4.07
N LEU A 162 0.55 -15.12 -3.03
CA LEU A 162 1.76 -15.88 -2.67
C LEU A 162 1.42 -17.32 -2.24
N ASP A 163 0.32 -17.52 -1.52
CA ASP A 163 -0.19 -18.85 -1.20
C ASP A 163 -0.52 -19.63 -2.47
N GLU A 164 -1.21 -19.04 -3.44
CA GLU A 164 -1.56 -19.68 -4.71
C GLU A 164 -0.32 -20.05 -5.56
N GLU A 165 0.68 -19.17 -5.62
CA GLU A 165 1.92 -19.38 -6.39
C GLU A 165 2.87 -20.40 -5.73
N LEU A 166 3.00 -20.38 -4.40
CA LEU A 166 3.86 -21.30 -3.66
C LEU A 166 3.19 -22.65 -3.37
N MET A 167 1.87 -22.66 -3.23
CA MET A 167 1.07 -23.82 -2.88
C MET A 167 -0.08 -23.97 -3.87
N SER A 168 0.16 -24.78 -4.89
CA SER A 168 -0.96 -25.43 -5.60
C SER A 168 -1.59 -26.53 -4.73
N THR A 169 -2.10 -26.15 -3.55
CA THR A 169 -3.07 -26.89 -2.75
C THR A 169 -2.54 -28.19 -2.11
N VAL A 170 -3.26 -28.72 -1.10
CA VAL A 170 -3.05 -30.08 -0.54
C VAL A 170 -2.92 -31.14 -1.65
N THR A 171 -3.57 -30.92 -2.78
CA THR A 171 -3.47 -31.78 -3.97
C THR A 171 -2.07 -31.82 -4.58
N ALA A 172 -1.26 -30.75 -4.55
CA ALA A 172 0.14 -30.82 -4.98
C ALA A 172 1.05 -31.56 -4.00
N ILE A 173 0.74 -31.56 -2.71
CA ILE A 173 1.49 -32.34 -1.71
C ILE A 173 1.16 -33.83 -1.85
N LEU A 174 -0.10 -34.16 -2.16
CA LEU A 174 -0.55 -35.54 -2.35
C LEU A 174 -0.20 -36.10 -3.74
N ASP A 175 0.08 -35.23 -4.71
CA ASP A 175 0.59 -35.62 -6.03
C ASP A 175 2.12 -35.78 -5.97
N PRO A 176 2.66 -37.01 -6.15
CA PRO A 176 4.09 -37.26 -6.03
C PRO A 176 4.94 -36.48 -7.04
N VAL A 177 4.41 -36.15 -8.23
CA VAL A 177 5.13 -35.39 -9.26
C VAL A 177 5.25 -33.92 -8.85
N LYS A 178 4.15 -33.32 -8.40
CA LYS A 178 4.13 -31.93 -7.94
C LYS A 178 4.90 -31.75 -6.63
N ARG A 179 4.81 -32.72 -5.73
CA ARG A 179 5.61 -32.77 -4.50
C ARG A 179 7.11 -32.79 -4.81
N HIS A 180 7.54 -33.56 -5.81
CA HIS A 180 8.93 -33.56 -6.25
C HIS A 180 9.33 -32.20 -6.84
N ALA A 181 8.47 -31.58 -7.66
CA ALA A 181 8.71 -30.24 -8.21
C ALA A 181 8.69 -29.10 -7.16
N LEU A 182 8.19 -29.37 -5.95
CA LEU A 182 8.21 -28.45 -4.80
C LEU A 182 9.47 -28.64 -3.93
N MET A 183 9.95 -29.88 -3.83
CA MET A 183 11.09 -30.26 -3.00
C MET A 183 12.44 -30.16 -3.72
N PHE A 184 12.46 -30.26 -5.04
CA PHE A 184 13.70 -30.30 -5.81
C PHE A 184 13.73 -29.12 -6.76
N ASP A 185 14.93 -28.55 -6.89
CA ASP A 185 15.16 -27.47 -7.82
C ASP A 185 15.37 -28.00 -9.24
N ASP A 186 15.11 -27.14 -10.23
CA ASP A 186 15.60 -27.41 -11.58
C ASP A 186 17.11 -27.13 -11.66
N GLY A 187 17.77 -27.56 -12.74
CA GLY A 187 19.20 -27.28 -12.96
C GLY A 187 19.55 -25.78 -13.05
N THR A 188 18.55 -24.90 -12.99
CA THR A 188 18.66 -23.44 -13.07
C THR A 188 18.32 -22.73 -11.74
N PHE A 189 18.05 -23.47 -10.67
CA PHE A 189 17.73 -22.95 -9.33
C PHE A 189 16.46 -22.07 -9.23
N SER A 190 15.51 -22.23 -10.16
CA SER A 190 14.31 -21.38 -10.24
C SER A 190 13.47 -21.42 -8.95
N ARG A 191 13.43 -22.54 -8.23
CA ARG A 191 12.67 -22.67 -6.97
C ARG A 191 13.38 -22.02 -5.81
N SER A 192 14.70 -22.18 -5.69
CA SER A 192 15.47 -21.51 -4.65
C SER A 192 15.41 -19.99 -4.79
N GLU A 193 15.43 -19.48 -6.02
CA GLU A 193 15.24 -18.05 -6.30
C GLU A 193 13.85 -17.58 -5.86
N LEU A 194 12.79 -18.31 -6.25
CA LEU A 194 11.42 -18.01 -5.83
C LEU A 194 11.28 -17.97 -4.30
N TYR A 195 11.77 -19.00 -3.59
CA TYR A 195 11.71 -19.02 -2.12
C TYR A 195 12.48 -17.85 -1.50
N PHE A 196 13.65 -17.50 -2.06
CA PHE A 196 14.41 -16.34 -1.59
C PHE A 196 13.62 -15.04 -1.78
N VAL A 197 13.08 -14.79 -2.98
CA VAL A 197 12.30 -13.57 -3.27
C VAL A 197 11.09 -13.47 -2.35
N VAL A 198 10.32 -14.55 -2.16
CA VAL A 198 9.14 -14.51 -1.29
C VAL A 198 9.54 -14.27 0.17
N LEU A 199 10.60 -14.90 0.67
CA LEU A 199 11.08 -14.64 2.04
C LEU A 199 11.47 -13.17 2.23
N GLN A 200 12.16 -12.57 1.25
CA GLN A 200 12.49 -11.14 1.31
C GLN A 200 11.24 -10.25 1.28
N LEU A 201 10.24 -10.59 0.45
CA LEU A 201 8.98 -9.84 0.41
C LEU A 201 8.22 -9.93 1.73
N LEU A 202 8.15 -11.11 2.35
CA LEU A 202 7.49 -11.29 3.65
C LEU A 202 8.16 -10.47 4.76
N LEU A 203 9.50 -10.35 4.73
CA LEU A 203 10.25 -9.50 5.65
C LEU A 203 9.89 -8.03 5.45
N VAL A 204 9.97 -7.53 4.21
CA VAL A 204 9.62 -6.14 3.89
C VAL A 204 8.18 -5.83 4.31
N PHE A 205 7.25 -6.77 4.11
CA PHE A 205 5.86 -6.57 4.49
C PHE A 205 5.66 -6.51 6.00
N ALA A 206 6.33 -7.37 6.76
CA ALA A 206 6.26 -7.34 8.22
C ALA A 206 6.73 -5.98 8.76
N ASP A 207 7.86 -5.48 8.26
CA ASP A 207 8.39 -4.17 8.64
C ASP A 207 7.38 -3.04 8.30
N HIS A 208 6.73 -3.11 7.13
CA HIS A 208 5.75 -2.08 6.73
C HIS A 208 4.45 -2.13 7.54
N VAL A 209 4.01 -3.32 7.94
CA VAL A 209 2.84 -3.50 8.82
C VAL A 209 3.11 -2.85 10.17
N GLU A 210 4.27 -3.13 10.77
CA GLU A 210 4.67 -2.55 12.06
C GLU A 210 4.82 -1.02 11.96
N GLN A 211 5.51 -0.54 10.92
CA GLN A 211 5.70 0.90 10.69
C GLN A 211 4.37 1.63 10.52
N THR A 212 3.39 1.01 9.85
CA THR A 212 2.07 1.64 9.62
C THR A 212 1.33 1.93 10.92
N VAL A 213 1.43 1.06 11.92
CA VAL A 213 0.81 1.30 13.24
C VAL A 213 1.49 2.50 13.93
N GLU A 214 2.82 2.57 13.87
CA GLU A 214 3.56 3.70 14.45
C GLU A 214 3.24 5.01 13.71
N ASP A 215 3.10 4.97 12.39
CA ASP A 215 2.71 6.13 11.58
C ASP A 215 1.32 6.68 12.00
N VAL A 216 0.38 5.80 12.37
CA VAL A 216 -0.94 6.21 12.88
C VAL A 216 -0.82 6.83 14.28
N ARG A 217 0.04 6.30 15.15
CA ARG A 217 0.33 6.90 16.47
C ARG A 217 0.96 8.28 16.30
N ASP A 218 1.86 8.44 15.35
CA ASP A 218 2.45 9.73 15.01
C ASP A 218 1.45 10.73 14.45
N ALA A 219 0.57 10.29 13.54
CA ALA A 219 -0.50 11.14 13.02
C ALA A 219 -1.42 11.65 14.15
N ARG A 220 -1.77 10.78 15.11
CA ARG A 220 -2.49 11.20 16.32
C ARG A 220 -1.71 12.23 17.11
N ARG A 221 -0.43 11.96 17.44
CA ARG A 221 0.42 12.89 18.21
C ARG A 221 0.46 14.28 17.56
N GLN A 222 0.72 14.32 16.26
CA GLN A 222 0.79 15.56 15.49
C GLN A 222 -0.55 16.28 15.45
N CYS A 223 -1.65 15.56 15.18
CA CYS A 223 -2.99 16.11 15.16
C CYS A 223 -3.36 16.72 16.53
N MET A 224 -3.14 15.99 17.62
CA MET A 224 -3.47 16.46 18.98
C MET A 224 -2.61 17.65 19.40
N TRP A 225 -1.31 17.64 19.10
CA TRP A 225 -0.43 18.78 19.34
C TRP A 225 -0.91 20.04 18.60
N LEU A 226 -1.29 19.90 17.33
CA LEU A 226 -1.80 21.03 16.56
C LEU A 226 -3.14 21.55 17.11
N LEU A 227 -4.03 20.67 17.56
CA LEU A 227 -5.32 21.06 18.14
C LEU A 227 -5.15 21.81 19.46
N GLN A 228 -4.24 21.38 20.33
CA GLN A 228 -3.88 22.10 21.56
C GLN A 228 -3.36 23.51 21.24
N ARG A 229 -2.58 23.64 20.18
CA ARG A 229 -2.02 24.92 19.74
C ARG A 229 -3.08 25.84 19.12
N ARG A 230 -4.09 25.29 18.43
CA ARG A 230 -5.25 26.01 17.88
C ARG A 230 -6.18 26.54 18.97
N PHE A 231 -6.36 25.75 20.03
CA PHE A 231 -7.28 26.02 21.13
C PHE A 231 -6.54 25.95 22.47
N PRO A 232 -5.68 26.94 22.80
CA PRO A 232 -4.93 26.94 24.05
C PRO A 232 -5.82 27.04 25.29
N ARG A 233 -7.04 27.59 25.13
CA ARG A 233 -8.09 27.66 26.15
C ARG A 233 -9.42 27.24 25.51
N PRO A 234 -9.69 25.93 25.42
CA PRO A 234 -10.87 25.45 24.73
C PRO A 234 -12.14 25.77 25.52
N GLU A 235 -13.19 26.21 24.82
CA GLU A 235 -14.53 26.35 25.39
C GLU A 235 -15.18 24.98 25.64
N GLU A 236 -16.24 24.91 26.44
CA GLU A 236 -16.89 23.65 26.81
C GLU A 236 -17.33 22.79 25.61
N ALA A 237 -17.86 23.43 24.56
CA ALA A 237 -18.20 22.75 23.31
C ALA A 237 -16.96 22.18 22.59
N GLN A 238 -15.84 22.89 22.62
CA GLN A 238 -14.57 22.44 22.03
C GLN A 238 -13.96 21.30 22.84
N ILE A 239 -14.05 21.35 24.17
CA ILE A 239 -13.62 20.26 25.07
C ILE A 239 -14.37 18.97 24.72
N ARG A 240 -15.71 19.02 24.59
CA ARG A 240 -16.51 17.86 24.19
C ARG A 240 -16.10 17.31 22.82
N ALA A 241 -15.87 18.18 21.84
CA ALA A 241 -15.42 17.77 20.52
C ALA A 241 -14.02 17.13 20.56
N LEU A 242 -13.08 17.68 21.34
CA LEU A 242 -11.74 17.12 21.52
C LEU A 242 -11.77 15.73 22.16
N ILE A 243 -12.61 15.51 23.17
CA ILE A 243 -12.80 14.19 23.80
C ILE A 243 -13.26 13.17 22.74
N ARG A 244 -14.22 13.55 21.89
CA ARG A 244 -14.72 12.66 20.82
C ARG A 244 -13.67 12.36 19.75
N ILE A 245 -12.85 13.35 19.40
CA ILE A 245 -11.71 13.15 18.49
C ILE A 245 -10.71 12.16 19.09
N GLU A 246 -10.39 12.32 20.37
CA GLU A 246 -9.49 11.41 21.08
C GLU A 246 -10.05 9.99 21.15
N GLU A 247 -11.35 9.82 21.42
CA GLU A 247 -12.03 8.53 21.38
C GLU A 247 -12.03 7.89 19.99
N ARG A 248 -12.13 8.69 18.93
CA ARG A 248 -12.03 8.20 17.54
C ARG A 248 -10.62 7.72 17.23
N TRP A 249 -9.60 8.48 17.63
CA TRP A 249 -8.20 8.08 17.49
C TRP A 249 -7.87 6.80 18.25
N ARG A 250 -8.37 6.67 19.49
CA ARG A 250 -8.19 5.45 20.29
C ARG A 250 -8.81 4.24 19.60
N ARG A 251 -10.09 4.33 19.19
CA ARG A 251 -10.76 3.25 18.45
C ARG A 251 -10.02 2.89 17.16
N LEU A 252 -9.57 3.88 16.40
CA LEU A 252 -8.80 3.67 15.18
C LEU A 252 -7.51 2.88 15.46
N LEU A 253 -6.77 3.28 16.49
CA LEU A 253 -5.53 2.62 16.90
C LEU A 253 -5.78 1.18 17.37
N ASP A 254 -6.77 0.98 18.26
CA ASP A 254 -7.13 -0.36 18.77
C ASP A 254 -7.46 -1.31 17.59
N GLU A 255 -8.29 -0.85 16.64
CA GLU A 255 -8.64 -1.62 15.44
C GLU A 255 -7.42 -1.90 14.54
N GLN A 256 -6.49 -0.96 14.41
CA GLN A 256 -5.30 -1.15 13.57
C GLN A 256 -4.28 -2.08 14.21
N GLU A 257 -4.11 -2.00 15.53
CA GLU A 257 -3.23 -2.89 16.28
C GLU A 257 -3.70 -4.34 16.15
N GLU A 258 -5.00 -4.60 16.30
CA GLU A 258 -5.58 -5.93 16.10
C GLU A 258 -5.36 -6.45 14.66
N ARG A 259 -5.58 -5.61 13.65
CA ARG A 259 -5.36 -5.99 12.23
C ARG A 259 -3.89 -6.25 11.93
N ALA A 260 -3.01 -5.40 12.43
CA ALA A 260 -1.56 -5.52 12.25
C ALA A 260 -1.04 -6.78 12.92
N GLU A 261 -1.46 -7.07 14.16
CA GLU A 261 -1.07 -8.28 14.87
C GLU A 261 -1.55 -9.53 14.12
N SER A 262 -2.81 -9.57 13.69
CA SER A 262 -3.36 -10.69 12.91
C SER A 262 -2.57 -10.93 11.61
N LEU A 263 -2.22 -9.85 10.90
CA LEU A 263 -1.44 -9.92 9.66
C LEU A 263 0.01 -10.35 9.92
N ALA A 264 0.65 -9.81 10.95
CA ALA A 264 2.01 -10.16 11.35
C ALA A 264 2.12 -11.64 11.73
N GLN A 265 1.15 -12.18 12.48
CA GLN A 265 1.09 -13.62 12.80
C GLN A 265 0.96 -14.49 11.54
N ARG A 266 0.23 -14.03 10.51
CA ARG A 266 0.11 -14.74 9.23
C ARG A 266 1.41 -14.68 8.44
N LEU A 267 2.05 -13.51 8.36
CA LEU A 267 3.37 -13.34 7.73
C LEU A 267 4.41 -14.26 8.38
N HIS A 268 4.44 -14.31 9.71
CA HIS A 268 5.37 -15.14 10.47
C HIS A 268 5.17 -16.64 10.18
N ARG A 269 3.92 -17.13 10.23
CA ARG A 269 3.60 -18.52 9.87
C ARG A 269 4.03 -18.85 8.44
N LYS A 270 3.71 -17.96 7.49
CA LYS A 270 4.07 -18.17 6.08
C LYS A 270 5.57 -18.23 5.86
N ARG A 271 6.32 -17.39 6.58
CA ARG A 271 7.78 -17.40 6.57
C ARG A 271 8.33 -18.74 7.07
N GLN A 272 7.83 -19.24 8.21
CA GLN A 272 8.25 -20.53 8.75
C GLN A 272 7.96 -21.69 7.80
N GLU A 273 6.79 -21.68 7.15
CA GLU A 273 6.43 -22.66 6.12
C GLU A 273 7.46 -22.67 4.98
N ILE A 274 7.76 -21.51 4.41
CA ILE A 274 8.71 -21.41 3.28
C ILE A 274 10.14 -21.76 3.71
N GLU A 275 10.57 -21.34 4.91
CA GLU A 275 11.86 -21.73 5.47
C GLU A 275 11.95 -23.26 5.59
N SER A 276 10.90 -23.94 6.07
CA SER A 276 10.86 -25.40 6.16
C SER A 276 10.99 -26.09 4.79
N LEU A 277 10.31 -25.56 3.76
CA LEU A 277 10.40 -26.07 2.39
C LEU A 277 11.81 -25.90 1.81
N ARG A 278 12.40 -24.72 1.99
CA ARG A 278 13.78 -24.42 1.54
C ARG A 278 14.80 -25.32 2.22
N HIS A 279 14.62 -25.61 3.51
CA HIS A 279 15.50 -26.55 4.21
C HIS A 279 15.38 -27.96 3.64
N GLY A 280 14.18 -28.42 3.29
CA GLY A 280 13.97 -29.69 2.60
C GLY A 280 14.71 -29.82 1.27
N VAL A 281 14.76 -28.74 0.47
CA VAL A 281 15.42 -28.72 -0.86
C VAL A 281 16.94 -28.90 -0.78
N ARG A 282 17.56 -28.45 0.31
CA ARG A 282 19.03 -28.50 0.46
C ARG A 282 19.57 -29.89 0.81
N PHE A 283 18.75 -30.78 1.34
CA PHE A 283 19.20 -32.12 1.74
C PHE A 283 19.31 -33.10 0.56
N SER A 284 18.73 -32.79 -0.60
CA SER A 284 18.72 -33.70 -1.74
C SER A 284 19.77 -33.41 -2.82
N SER A 285 20.48 -32.29 -2.74
CA SER A 285 21.50 -31.88 -3.74
C SER A 285 22.93 -32.28 -3.36
N PHE A 286 23.10 -33.23 -2.43
CA PHE A 286 24.40 -33.71 -1.94
C PHE A 286 24.60 -35.23 -2.06
N GLU A 287 23.76 -35.94 -2.83
CA GLU A 287 23.98 -37.35 -3.20
C GLU A 287 24.28 -37.51 -4.69
#